data_AF-A0A957L6I4-F1
#
_entry.id   AF-A0A957L6I4-F1
#
_cell.length_a   1.000
_cell.length_b   1.000
_cell.length_c   1.000
_cell.angle_alpha   90.00
_cell.angle_beta   90.00
_cell.angle_gamma   90.00
#
_symmetry.space_group_name_H-M   'P 1'
#
loop_
_entity.id
_entity.type
_entity.pdbx_description
1 polymer ?
#
loop_
_entity_poly.entity_id
_entity_poly.type
_entity_poly.pdbx_seq_one_letter_code
_entity_poly.pdbx_strand_id
1 'polypeptide(L)'
;TATVNGETVALELDAAGGQREWTIIHPGAAAPAAGVNLDILFLLDATGSMGDEIQQLKDNLEQIAAQIDALPAQPDVRFGMVI
;
A
#
# COMPACT_ATOMS: atom_id res chain seq x y z
N THR A 1 16.56 26.10 -2.17
CA THR A 1 16.91 25.27 -3.34
C THR A 1 16.55 23.83 -3.02
N ALA A 2 16.05 23.08 -3.98
CA ALA A 2 15.79 21.65 -3.84
C ALA A 2 16.66 20.89 -4.85
N THR A 3 17.22 19.75 -4.43
CA THR A 3 18.03 18.88 -5.28
C THR A 3 17.35 17.53 -5.41
N VAL A 4 17.07 17.11 -6.65
CA VAL A 4 16.48 15.82 -6.98
C VAL A 4 17.32 15.21 -8.09
N ASN A 5 17.80 13.96 -7.90
CA ASN A 5 18.64 13.25 -8.88
C ASN A 5 19.88 14.03 -9.39
N GLY A 6 20.43 14.95 -8.57
CA GLY A 6 21.59 15.76 -8.93
C GLY A 6 21.28 17.06 -9.68
N GLU A 7 20.03 17.29 -10.07
CA GLU A 7 19.58 18.56 -10.64
C GLU A 7 19.09 19.49 -9.52
N THR A 8 19.52 20.76 -9.55
CA THR A 8 19.21 21.74 -8.50
C THR A 8 18.26 22.80 -9.05
N VAL A 9 17.09 22.92 -8.43
CA VAL A 9 16.11 23.96 -8.75
C VAL A 9 16.09 25.01 -7.63
N ALA A 10 16.26 26.27 -8.03
CA ALA A 10 16.04 27.41 -7.14
C ALA A 10 14.54 27.67 -7.01
N LEU A 11 14.05 27.61 -5.78
CA LEU A 11 12.68 27.93 -5.41
C LEU A 11 12.73 29.25 -4.65
N GLU A 12 12.03 30.27 -5.13
CA GLU A 12 11.79 31.48 -4.37
C GLU A 12 10.63 31.24 -3.41
N LEU A 13 10.89 31.39 -2.12
CA LEU A 13 9.89 31.27 -1.07
C LEU A 13 9.50 32.69 -0.63
N ASP A 14 8.25 33.07 -0.85
CA ASP A 14 7.70 34.28 -0.25
C ASP A 14 7.54 34.05 1.26
N ALA A 15 8.20 34.89 2.07
CA ALA A 15 8.39 34.71 3.51
C ALA A 15 7.13 34.98 4.36
N ALA A 16 5.93 34.93 3.76
CA ALA A 16 4.68 35.01 4.48
C ALA A 16 4.47 33.73 5.32
N GLY A 17 4.91 33.80 6.58
CA GLY A 17 4.99 32.70 7.53
C GLY A 17 3.72 31.85 7.60
N GLY A 18 3.86 30.56 7.28
CA GLY A 18 2.83 29.54 7.39
C GLY A 18 3.35 28.19 6.89
N GLN A 19 2.81 27.08 7.40
CA GLN A 19 3.10 25.75 6.86
C GLN A 19 2.49 25.65 5.46
N ARG A 20 3.31 25.39 4.45
CA ARG A 20 2.88 25.18 3.06
C ARG A 20 3.38 23.83 2.57
N GLU A 21 2.52 23.16 1.82
CA GLU A 21 2.87 21.95 1.08
C GLU A 21 3.16 22.35 -0.37
N TRP A 22 4.30 21.91 -0.90
CA TRP A 22 4.68 22.14 -2.29
C TRP A 22 4.89 20.80 -2.99
N THR A 23 4.18 20.60 -4.09
CA THR A 23 4.39 19.45 -4.97
C THR A 23 5.42 19.82 -6.04
N ILE A 24 6.54 19.09 -6.08
CA ILE A 24 7.58 19.24 -7.10
C ILE A 24 7.45 18.10 -8.10
N ILE A 25 7.24 18.41 -9.38
CA ILE A 25 7.21 17.42 -10.47
C ILE A 25 8.55 17.50 -11.22
N HIS A 26 9.37 16.44 -11.14
CA HIS A 26 10.64 16.38 -11.84
C HIS A 26 10.45 15.82 -13.27
N PRO A 27 10.85 16.55 -14.32
CA PRO A 27 10.83 16.03 -15.69
C PRO A 27 11.82 14.86 -15.80
N GLY A 28 11.31 13.63 -15.95
CA GLY A 28 12.13 12.41 -15.95
C GLY A 28 12.14 11.64 -14.63
N ALA A 29 11.41 12.06 -13.59
CA ALA A 29 11.06 11.13 -12.52
C ALA A 29 10.29 9.96 -13.14
N ALA A 30 10.77 8.74 -12.90
CA ALA A 30 10.03 7.56 -13.28
C ALA A 30 8.64 7.65 -12.65
N ALA A 31 7.59 7.39 -13.43
CA ALA A 31 6.27 7.20 -12.86
C ALA A 31 6.40 6.14 -11.75
N PRO A 32 5.72 6.31 -10.59
CA PRO A 32 5.71 5.26 -9.58
C PRO A 32 5.33 3.96 -10.28
N ALA A 33 6.16 2.92 -10.09
CA ALA A 33 5.90 1.63 -10.69
C ALA A 33 4.48 1.22 -10.30
N ALA A 34 3.65 0.87 -11.29
CA ALA A 34 2.32 0.35 -11.01
C ALA A 34 2.45 -0.81 -10.02
N GLY A 35 1.54 -0.86 -9.04
CA GLY A 35 1.51 -1.93 -8.05
C GLY A 35 1.51 -3.29 -8.74
N VAL A 36 2.28 -4.23 -8.19
CA VAL A 36 2.29 -5.62 -8.66
C VAL A 36 0.91 -6.23 -8.42
N ASN A 37 0.36 -6.93 -9.40
CA ASN A 37 -0.87 -7.71 -9.21
C ASN A 37 -0.58 -8.89 -8.27
N LEU A 38 -1.32 -8.98 -7.17
CA LEU A 38 -1.17 -10.03 -6.15
C LEU A 38 -2.49 -10.78 -5.98
N ASP A 39 -2.48 -12.07 -6.32
CA ASP A 39 -3.63 -12.96 -6.15
C ASP A 39 -3.44 -13.87 -4.94
N ILE A 40 -4.42 -13.88 -4.04
CA ILE A 40 -4.38 -14.69 -2.83
C ILE A 40 -5.63 -15.56 -2.77
N LEU A 41 -5.43 -16.87 -2.71
CA LEU A 41 -6.48 -17.85 -2.55
C LEU A 41 -6.44 -18.44 -1.14
N PHE A 42 -7.47 -18.18 -0.36
CA PHE A 42 -7.69 -18.84 0.92
C PHE A 42 -8.41 -20.18 0.68
N LEU A 43 -7.72 -21.28 0.99
CA LEU A 43 -8.31 -22.62 1.01
C LEU A 43 -8.64 -22.98 2.47
N LEU A 44 -9.93 -23.12 2.75
CA LEU A 44 -10.43 -23.41 4.08
C LEU A 44 -10.89 -24.86 4.18
N ASP A 45 -10.56 -25.54 5.27
CA ASP A 45 -11.08 -26.87 5.59
C ASP A 45 -12.39 -26.71 6.38
N ALA A 46 -13.54 -27.06 5.77
CA ALA A 46 -14.85 -26.92 6.39
C ALA A 46 -15.29 -28.14 7.23
N THR A 47 -14.37 -28.92 7.81
CA THR A 47 -14.73 -30.07 8.66
C THR A 47 -15.33 -29.64 10.01
N GLY A 48 -16.23 -30.48 10.55
CA GLY A 48 -17.11 -30.16 11.68
C GLY A 48 -16.44 -29.87 13.04
N SER A 49 -15.11 -29.89 13.16
CA SER A 49 -14.38 -29.50 14.37
C SER A 49 -14.13 -28.00 14.51
N MET A 50 -14.28 -27.22 13.42
CA MET A 50 -13.99 -25.76 13.41
C MET A 50 -15.14 -24.86 13.89
N GLY A 51 -16.22 -25.41 14.47
CA GLY A 51 -17.43 -24.66 14.83
C GLY A 51 -17.18 -23.46 15.75
N ASP A 52 -16.25 -23.59 16.70
CA ASP A 52 -15.84 -22.51 17.61
C ASP A 52 -14.68 -21.66 17.03
N GLU A 53 -14.00 -22.17 16.00
CA GLU A 53 -12.79 -21.60 15.40
C GLU A 53 -13.10 -20.67 14.22
N ILE A 54 -14.35 -20.63 13.74
CA ILE A 54 -14.76 -19.78 12.62
C ILE A 54 -14.52 -18.30 12.88
N GLN A 55 -14.69 -17.84 14.13
CA GLN A 55 -14.42 -16.45 14.48
C GLN A 55 -12.91 -16.17 14.46
N GLN A 56 -12.11 -17.06 15.04
CA GLN A 56 -10.65 -16.95 15.00
C GLN A 56 -10.11 -17.00 13.58
N LEU A 57 -10.70 -17.82 12.70
CA LEU A 57 -10.35 -17.88 11.30
C LEU A 57 -10.63 -16.56 10.59
N LYS A 58 -11.80 -15.95 10.81
CA LYS A 58 -12.14 -14.62 10.26
C LYS A 58 -11.16 -13.56 10.73
N ASP A 59 -10.89 -13.51 12.04
CA ASP A 59 -9.96 -12.55 12.62
C ASP A 59 -8.56 -12.69 12.00
N ASN A 60 -8.10 -13.92 11.77
CA ASN A 60 -6.83 -14.19 11.11
C ASN A 60 -6.82 -13.74 9.64
N LEU A 61 -7.90 -13.99 8.88
CA LEU A 61 -8.02 -13.55 7.49
C LEU A 61 -8.00 -12.02 7.39
N GLU A 62 -8.70 -11.32 8.28
CA GLU A 62 -8.69 -9.86 8.36
C GLU A 62 -7.29 -9.32 8.67
N GLN A 63 -6.57 -9.94 9.62
CA GLN A 63 -5.19 -9.55 9.94
C GLN A 63 -4.25 -9.74 8.76
N ILE A 64 -4.37 -10.85 8.02
CA ILE A 64 -3.56 -11.09 6.82
C ILE A 64 -3.84 -10.01 5.76
N ALA A 65 -5.12 -9.74 5.48
CA ALA A 65 -5.51 -8.70 4.53
C ALA A 65 -4.95 -7.32 4.91
N ALA A 66 -5.04 -6.94 6.19
CA ALA A 66 -4.51 -5.68 6.69
C ALA A 66 -2.97 -5.60 6.57
N GLN A 67 -2.25 -6.69 6.82
CA GLN A 67 -0.79 -6.74 6.65
C GLN A 67 -0.37 -6.56 5.18
N ILE A 68 -1.15 -7.11 4.25
CA ILE A 68 -0.90 -6.98 2.81
C ILE A 68 -1.13 -5.54 2.35
N ASP A 69 -2.21 -4.90 2.82
CA ASP A 69 -2.54 -3.50 2.50
C ASP A 69 -1.47 -2.53 3.03
N ALA A 70 -0.83 -2.88 4.15
CA ALA A 70 0.25 -2.10 4.74
C ALA A 70 1.61 -2.25 4.02
N LEU A 71 1.71 -3.08 2.97
CA LEU A 71 2.98 -3.28 2.27
C LEU A 71 3.42 -1.98 1.55
N PRO A 72 4.69 -1.55 1.67
CA PRO A 72 5.20 -0.36 0.99
C PRO A 72 5.06 -0.39 -0.53
N ALA A 73 4.98 -1.58 -1.11
CA ALA A 73 4.83 -1.81 -2.54
C ALA A 73 3.41 -1.55 -3.07
N GLN A 74 2.41 -1.39 -2.18
CA GLN A 74 1.00 -1.14 -2.52
C GLN A 74 0.51 -1.99 -3.71
N PRO A 75 0.54 -3.34 -3.59
CA PRO A 75 0.12 -4.21 -4.67
C PRO A 75 -1.37 -4.05 -4.99
N ASP A 76 -1.76 -4.35 -6.22
CA ASP A 76 -3.17 -4.49 -6.61
C ASP A 76 -3.63 -5.90 -6.22
N VAL A 77 -4.40 -6.00 -5.13
CA VAL A 77 -4.68 -7.29 -4.48
C VAL A 77 -6.07 -7.81 -4.82
N ARG A 78 -6.15 -9.09 -5.15
CA ARG A 78 -7.41 -9.82 -5.35
C ARG A 78 -7.46 -11.03 -4.43
N PHE A 79 -8.54 -11.13 -3.66
CA PHE A 79 -8.78 -12.24 -2.75
C PHE A 79 -9.80 -13.22 -3.34
N GLY A 80 -9.46 -14.50 -3.33
CA GLY A 80 -10.36 -15.61 -3.59
C GLY A 80 -10.47 -16.50 -2.35
N MET A 81 -11.59 -17.20 -2.20
CA MET A 81 -11.80 -18.14 -1.11
C MET A 81 -12.53 -19.39 -1.60
N VAL A 82 -12.06 -20.55 -1.17
CA VAL A 82 -12.68 -21.87 -1.43
C VAL A 82 -12.77 -22.62 -0.11
N ILE A 83 -13.87 -23.37 0.04
CA ILE A 83 -14.25 -24.20 1.20
C ILE A 83 -14.42 -25.65 0.77
#